data_AF-A0A9X1FTP1-F1
#
_entry.id   AF-A0A9X1FTP1-F1
#
_cell.length_a   1.000
_cell.length_b   1.000
_cell.length_c   1.000
_cell.angle_alpha   90.00
_cell.angle_beta   90.00
_cell.angle_gamma   90.00
#
_symmetry.space_group_name_H-M   'P 1'
#
loop_
_entity.id
_entity.type
_entity.pdbx_description
1 polymer ?
#
loop_
_entity_poly.entity_id
_entity_poly.type
_entity_poly.pdbx_seq_one_letter_code
_entity_poly.pdbx_strand_id
1 'polypeptide(L)'
;MANVQINAGAGSKSPKRAATRKPVRTVKTSENPLALLDEDAYAEAFEALDASEKHAVFREMGEELARTLGARVIAQMLNDTPLSGREIGARLGFDHSALSRIARGDSKTGPTLWKVYALAEALGYRIELNAVKK
;
A
#
# COMPACT_ATOMS: atom_id res chain seq x y z
N MET A 1 45.35 -4.22 -53.84
CA MET A 1 44.79 -4.70 -52.56
C MET A 1 45.58 -4.03 -51.45
N ALA A 2 45.03 -2.95 -50.88
CA ALA A 2 45.75 -2.05 -49.97
C ALA A 2 45.54 -2.47 -48.52
N ASN A 3 46.65 -2.73 -47.82
CA ASN A 3 46.71 -2.85 -46.36
C ASN A 3 46.48 -1.48 -45.73
N VAL A 4 45.50 -1.38 -44.84
CA VAL A 4 45.33 -0.23 -43.96
C VAL A 4 45.31 -0.73 -42.53
N GLN A 5 46.42 -0.53 -41.83
CA GLN A 5 46.48 -0.52 -40.37
C GLN A 5 45.85 0.80 -39.90
N ILE A 6 44.86 0.72 -39.02
CA ILE A 6 44.40 1.86 -38.23
C ILE A 6 44.60 1.49 -36.76
N ASN A 7 45.56 2.16 -36.15
CA ASN A 7 45.78 2.20 -34.72
C ASN A 7 45.04 3.44 -34.19
N ALA A 8 44.10 3.29 -33.27
CA ALA A 8 43.43 4.44 -32.67
C ALA A 8 42.97 4.14 -31.24
N GLY A 9 43.62 4.82 -30.30
CA GLY A 9 42.92 5.46 -29.19
C GLY A 9 42.72 4.62 -27.94
N ALA A 10 43.65 4.79 -27.00
CA ALA A 10 43.44 4.54 -25.58
C ALA A 10 42.20 5.31 -25.07
N GLY A 11 41.08 4.60 -24.91
CA GLY A 11 39.92 5.06 -24.17
C GLY A 11 40.19 4.93 -22.67
N SER A 12 40.36 6.07 -22.01
CA SER A 12 40.58 6.24 -20.59
C SER A 12 39.51 5.51 -19.76
N LYS A 13 39.94 4.64 -18.85
CA LYS A 13 39.09 4.10 -17.78
C LYS A 13 38.67 5.27 -16.89
N SER A 14 37.41 5.69 -16.97
CA SER A 14 36.84 6.67 -16.05
C SER A 14 36.94 6.13 -14.62
N PRO A 15 37.44 6.92 -13.65
CA PRO A 15 37.51 6.48 -12.26
C PRO A 15 36.10 6.29 -11.71
N LYS A 16 35.81 5.09 -11.17
CA LYS A 16 34.61 4.82 -10.37
C LYS A 16 34.56 5.83 -9.23
N ARG A 17 33.59 6.74 -9.25
CA ARG A 17 33.26 7.61 -8.12
C ARG A 17 32.97 6.72 -6.91
N ALA A 18 33.86 6.74 -5.93
CA ALA A 18 33.60 6.18 -4.62
C ALA A 18 32.38 6.91 -4.04
N ALA A 19 31.28 6.18 -3.84
CA ALA A 19 30.12 6.70 -3.15
C ALA A 19 30.52 6.97 -1.69
N THR A 20 30.71 8.24 -1.35
CA THR A 20 30.84 8.70 0.03
C THR A 20 29.53 8.40 0.75
N ARG A 21 29.51 7.29 1.49
CA ARG A 21 28.43 6.97 2.43
C ARG A 21 28.37 8.09 3.46
N LYS A 22 27.33 8.93 3.38
CA LYS A 22 26.98 9.86 4.46
C LYS A 22 26.70 9.03 5.72
N PRO A 23 27.20 9.42 6.91
CA PRO A 23 26.84 8.75 8.14
C PRO A 23 25.33 8.87 8.35
N VAL A 24 24.68 7.74 8.55
CA VAL A 24 23.27 7.66 8.95
C VAL A 24 23.17 8.35 10.29
N ARG A 25 22.48 9.50 10.31
CA ARG A 25 22.12 10.18 11.55
C ARG A 25 21.18 9.23 12.29
N THR A 26 21.71 8.52 13.29
CA THR A 26 20.90 7.82 14.28
C THR A 26 20.05 8.86 14.98
N VAL A 27 18.81 8.97 14.53
CA VAL A 27 17.75 9.65 15.28
C VAL A 27 17.63 8.86 16.58
N LYS A 28 17.95 9.51 17.70
CA LYS A 28 17.60 8.97 19.02
C LYS A 28 16.10 8.73 18.98
N THR A 29 15.69 7.46 19.03
CA THR A 29 14.32 7.06 19.32
C THR A 29 14.07 7.44 20.78
N SER A 30 13.86 8.73 21.03
CA SER A 30 13.26 9.19 22.27
C SER A 30 11.78 8.93 22.14
N GLU A 31 11.34 8.02 23.00
CA GLU A 31 9.95 7.83 23.41
C GLU A 31 9.07 7.19 22.35
N ASN A 32 8.57 6.01 22.72
CA ASN A 32 7.48 5.35 22.02
C ASN A 32 6.33 6.37 21.89
N PRO A 33 5.99 6.86 20.68
CA PRO A 33 4.97 7.93 20.52
C PRO A 33 3.55 7.47 20.88
N LEU A 34 3.41 6.19 21.27
CA LEU A 34 2.23 5.58 21.84
C LEU A 34 2.24 5.63 23.38
N ALA A 35 2.88 6.65 23.97
CA ALA A 35 2.74 6.93 25.39
C ALA A 35 1.24 6.95 25.72
N LEU A 36 0.85 6.10 26.67
CA LEU A 36 -0.52 5.77 27.09
C LEU A 36 -1.49 6.91 26.78
N LEU A 37 -2.25 6.75 25.70
CA LEU A 37 -3.41 7.58 25.47
C LEU A 37 -4.34 7.31 26.65
N ASP A 38 -4.63 8.35 27.43
CA ASP A 38 -5.68 8.30 28.43
C ASP A 38 -7.00 8.11 27.68
N GLU A 39 -7.49 6.87 27.66
CA GLU A 39 -8.69 6.47 26.92
C GLU A 39 -9.92 7.26 27.38
N ASP A 40 -9.96 7.61 28.67
CA ASP A 40 -11.05 8.38 29.26
C ASP A 40 -10.97 9.85 28.79
N ALA A 41 -9.78 10.45 28.80
CA ALA A 41 -9.60 11.81 28.28
C ALA A 41 -9.89 11.91 26.77
N TYR A 42 -9.56 10.87 25.99
CA TYR A 42 -9.91 10.80 24.57
C TYR A 42 -11.43 10.69 24.38
N ALA A 43 -12.10 9.85 25.17
CA ALA A 43 -13.56 9.69 25.10
C ALA A 43 -14.29 11.00 25.44
N GLU A 44 -13.86 11.71 26.49
CA GLU A 44 -14.41 13.01 26.86
C GLU A 44 -14.19 14.06 25.76
N ALA A 45 -12.98 14.14 25.22
CA ALA A 45 -12.67 15.07 24.13
C ALA A 45 -13.47 14.74 22.86
N PHE A 46 -13.63 13.45 22.54
CA PHE A 46 -14.43 13.02 21.41
C PHE A 46 -15.91 13.34 21.61
N GLU A 47 -16.46 13.13 22.81
CA GLU A 47 -17.86 13.43 23.09
C GLU A 47 -18.18 14.92 23.05
N ALA A 48 -17.19 15.77 23.36
CA ALA A 48 -17.31 17.23 23.27
C ALA A 48 -17.34 17.77 21.83
N LEU A 49 -16.93 16.98 20.83
CA LEU A 49 -16.99 17.38 19.41
C LEU A 49 -18.43 17.52 18.92
N ASP A 50 -18.64 18.40 17.96
CA ASP A 50 -19.94 18.48 17.29
C ASP A 50 -20.17 17.26 16.36
N ALA A 51 -21.42 17.08 15.92
CA ALA A 51 -21.79 15.94 15.07
C ALA A 51 -21.02 15.90 13.74
N SER A 52 -20.64 17.06 13.20
CA SER A 52 -19.93 17.17 11.92
C SER A 52 -18.45 16.78 12.06
N GLU A 53 -17.83 17.16 13.17
CA GLU A 53 -16.47 16.82 13.55
C GLU A 53 -16.37 15.32 13.87
N LYS A 54 -17.31 14.78 14.66
CA LYS A 54 -17.41 13.34 14.91
C LYS A 54 -17.51 12.55 13.59
N HIS A 55 -18.35 13.01 12.67
CA HIS A 55 -18.46 12.38 11.35
C HIS A 55 -17.15 12.47 10.53
N ALA A 56 -16.43 13.59 10.58
CA ALA A 56 -15.15 13.73 9.91
C ALA A 56 -14.10 12.74 10.45
N VAL A 57 -14.02 12.58 11.77
CA VAL A 57 -13.15 11.60 12.43
C VAL A 57 -13.52 10.18 12.00
N PHE A 58 -14.81 9.81 12.06
CA PHE A 58 -15.26 8.49 11.63
C PHE A 58 -15.00 8.22 10.16
N ARG A 59 -15.14 9.24 9.31
CA ARG A 59 -14.84 9.13 7.89
C ARG A 59 -13.35 8.86 7.67
N GLU A 60 -12.47 9.62 8.30
CA GLU A 60 -11.02 9.44 8.16
C GLU A 60 -10.59 8.05 8.66
N MET A 61 -11.08 7.64 9.83
CA MET A 61 -10.85 6.28 10.34
C MET A 61 -11.42 5.21 9.41
N GLY A 62 -12.62 5.42 8.86
CA GLY A 62 -13.24 4.51 7.93
C GLY A 62 -12.46 4.37 6.62
N GLU A 63 -11.93 5.46 6.08
CA GLU A 63 -11.06 5.47 4.90
C GLU A 63 -9.75 4.71 5.16
N GLU A 64 -9.14 4.92 6.34
CA GLU A 64 -7.91 4.23 6.74
C GLU A 64 -8.13 2.72 6.95
N LEU A 65 -9.24 2.35 7.59
CA LEU A 65 -9.66 0.95 7.77
C LEU A 65 -9.96 0.29 6.42
N ALA A 66 -10.71 0.96 5.54
CA ALA A 66 -11.00 0.46 4.20
C ALA A 66 -9.71 0.25 3.39
N ARG A 67 -8.74 1.17 3.52
CA ARG A 67 -7.43 1.04 2.89
C ARG A 67 -6.66 -0.17 3.39
N THR A 68 -6.49 -0.29 4.69
CA THR A 68 -5.65 -1.34 5.30
C THR A 68 -6.29 -2.72 5.21
N LEU A 69 -7.56 -2.86 5.61
CA LEU A 69 -8.28 -4.13 5.54
C LEU A 69 -8.53 -4.53 4.08
N GLY A 70 -8.95 -3.59 3.24
CA GLY A 70 -9.18 -3.85 1.83
C GLY A 70 -7.91 -4.30 1.10
N ALA A 71 -6.76 -3.65 1.36
CA ALA A 71 -5.47 -4.08 0.84
C ALA A 71 -5.13 -5.51 1.25
N ARG A 72 -5.31 -5.84 2.54
CA ARG A 72 -5.04 -7.18 3.07
C ARG A 72 -5.93 -8.25 2.44
N VAL A 73 -7.23 -7.99 2.33
CA VAL A 73 -8.19 -8.94 1.74
C VAL A 73 -7.89 -9.17 0.27
N ILE A 74 -7.60 -8.11 -0.50
CA ILE A 74 -7.19 -8.26 -1.90
C ILE A 74 -5.87 -9.02 -2.01
N ALA A 75 -4.87 -8.69 -1.19
CA ALA A 75 -3.59 -9.40 -1.19
C ALA A 75 -3.78 -10.90 -0.92
N GLN A 76 -4.62 -11.26 0.04
CA GLN A 76 -4.97 -12.64 0.33
C GLN A 76 -5.58 -13.34 -0.89
N MET A 77 -6.64 -12.78 -1.48
CA MET A 77 -7.30 -13.37 -2.66
C MET A 77 -6.35 -13.55 -3.84
N LEU A 78 -5.42 -12.61 -4.05
CA LEU A 78 -4.42 -12.67 -5.12
C LEU A 78 -3.30 -13.69 -4.85
N ASN A 79 -2.97 -13.97 -3.59
CA ASN A 79 -1.94 -14.94 -3.24
C ASN A 79 -2.48 -16.37 -3.25
N ASP A 80 -3.75 -16.55 -2.88
CA ASP A 80 -4.39 -17.85 -2.74
C ASP A 80 -4.96 -18.37 -4.08
N THR A 81 -5.11 -17.50 -5.09
CA THR A 81 -5.53 -17.91 -6.44
C THR A 81 -4.35 -18.45 -7.26
N PRO A 82 -4.55 -19.52 -8.07
CA PRO A 82 -3.52 -20.01 -8.98
C PRO A 82 -3.30 -19.09 -10.19
N LEU A 83 -4.14 -18.07 -10.38
CA LEU A 83 -4.07 -17.17 -11.52
C LEU A 83 -3.03 -16.08 -11.31
N SER A 84 -2.20 -15.86 -12.32
CA SER A 84 -1.35 -14.67 -12.33
C SER A 84 -2.19 -13.41 -12.46
N GLY A 85 -1.66 -12.28 -11.98
CA GLY A 85 -2.35 -10.99 -12.11
C GLY A 85 -2.71 -10.61 -13.55
N ARG A 86 -1.89 -11.00 -14.54
CA ARG A 86 -2.21 -10.82 -15.97
C ARG A 86 -3.40 -11.67 -16.42
N GLU A 87 -3.51 -12.90 -15.93
CA GLU A 87 -4.65 -13.77 -16.21
C GLU A 87 -5.92 -13.29 -15.53
N ILE A 88 -5.82 -12.78 -14.30
CA ILE A 88 -6.94 -12.13 -13.61
C ILE A 88 -7.46 -10.98 -14.46
N GLY A 89 -6.57 -10.13 -14.99
CA GLY A 89 -7.00 -9.05 -15.87
C GLY A 89 -7.60 -9.52 -17.19
N ALA A 90 -6.99 -10.52 -17.84
CA ALA A 90 -7.46 -11.04 -19.12
C ALA A 90 -8.80 -11.80 -19.01
N ARG A 91 -9.01 -12.56 -17.93
CA ARG A 91 -10.19 -13.42 -17.75
C ARG A 91 -11.34 -12.73 -17.03
N LEU A 92 -11.02 -11.86 -16.07
CA LEU A 92 -12.00 -11.27 -15.15
C LEU A 92 -12.15 -9.75 -15.33
N GLY A 93 -11.37 -9.13 -16.23
CA GLY A 93 -11.50 -7.72 -16.60
C GLY A 93 -10.95 -6.73 -15.56
N PHE A 94 -10.21 -7.20 -14.55
CA PHE A 94 -9.61 -6.31 -13.55
C PHE A 94 -8.27 -5.72 -14.02
N ASP A 95 -8.04 -4.44 -13.73
CA ASP A 95 -6.70 -3.86 -13.91
C ASP A 95 -5.73 -4.44 -12.86
N HIS A 96 -4.84 -5.31 -13.33
CA HIS A 96 -3.79 -5.92 -12.52
C HIS A 96 -2.92 -4.87 -11.81
N SER A 97 -2.57 -3.77 -12.48
CA SER A 97 -1.71 -2.74 -11.91
C SER A 97 -2.39 -2.03 -10.75
N ALA A 98 -3.70 -1.77 -10.88
CA ALA A 98 -4.52 -1.24 -9.81
C ALA A 98 -4.65 -2.23 -8.64
N LEU A 99 -4.92 -3.50 -8.92
CA LEU A 99 -5.02 -4.53 -7.88
C LEU A 99 -3.71 -4.71 -7.12
N SER A 100 -2.57 -4.74 -7.82
CA SER A 100 -1.24 -4.83 -7.19
C SER A 100 -0.91 -3.60 -6.35
N ARG A 101 -1.28 -2.39 -6.80
CA ARG A 101 -1.11 -1.17 -6.02
C ARG A 101 -1.95 -1.21 -4.74
N ILE A 102 -3.19 -1.66 -4.83
CA ILE A 102 -4.07 -1.78 -3.68
C ILE A 102 -3.53 -2.85 -2.70
N ALA A 103 -3.16 -4.02 -3.19
CA ALA A 103 -2.64 -5.12 -2.36
C ALA A 103 -1.37 -4.73 -1.57
N ARG A 104 -0.56 -3.81 -2.11
CA ARG A 104 0.63 -3.26 -1.43
C ARG A 104 0.32 -2.13 -0.44
N GLY A 105 -0.92 -1.66 -0.37
CA GLY A 105 -1.31 -0.52 0.46
C GLY A 105 -1.00 0.85 -0.17
N ASP A 106 -0.53 0.90 -1.41
CA ASP A 106 -0.14 2.14 -2.11
C ASP A 106 -1.37 2.97 -2.56
N SER A 107 -2.59 2.47 -2.39
CA SER A 107 -3.82 3.19 -2.73
C SER A 107 -4.22 4.16 -1.63
N LYS A 108 -4.25 5.47 -1.92
CA LYS A 108 -4.60 6.52 -0.94
C LYS A 108 -5.96 6.28 -0.27
N THR A 109 -6.96 5.84 -1.04
CA THR A 109 -8.35 5.66 -0.58
C THR A 109 -8.74 4.20 -0.38
N GLY A 110 -7.80 3.26 -0.55
CA GLY A 110 -8.12 1.83 -0.53
C GLY A 110 -8.94 1.35 -1.75
N PRO A 111 -9.34 0.06 -1.77
CA PRO A 111 -10.35 -0.42 -2.70
C PRO A 111 -11.75 0.01 -2.26
N THR A 112 -12.63 0.24 -3.22
CA THR A 112 -14.06 0.36 -2.92
C THR A 112 -14.62 -1.01 -2.56
N LEU A 113 -15.61 -1.05 -1.66
CA LEU A 113 -16.25 -2.30 -1.22
C LEU A 113 -16.76 -3.13 -2.41
N TRP A 114 -17.38 -2.48 -3.39
CA TRP A 114 -17.81 -3.13 -4.64
C TRP A 114 -16.69 -3.87 -5.36
N LYS A 115 -15.48 -3.30 -5.45
CA LYS A 115 -14.34 -3.96 -6.12
C LYS A 115 -13.89 -5.20 -5.36
N VAL A 116 -13.92 -5.16 -4.03
CA VAL A 116 -13.57 -6.32 -3.19
C VAL A 116 -14.58 -7.44 -3.42
N TYR A 117 -15.88 -7.13 -3.43
CA TYR A 117 -16.94 -8.09 -3.72
C TYR A 117 -16.84 -8.70 -5.12
N ALA A 118 -16.68 -7.85 -6.14
CA ALA A 118 -16.58 -8.33 -7.51
C ALA A 118 -15.37 -9.26 -7.69
N LEU A 119 -14.24 -8.93 -7.07
CA LEU A 119 -13.04 -9.78 -7.12
C LEU A 119 -13.24 -11.08 -6.35
N ALA A 120 -13.87 -11.03 -5.17
CA ALA A 120 -14.19 -12.22 -4.38
C ALA A 120 -15.09 -13.18 -5.15
N GLU A 121 -16.21 -12.69 -5.70
CA GLU A 121 -17.13 -13.50 -6.50
C GLU A 121 -16.41 -14.13 -7.70
N ALA A 122 -15.61 -13.34 -8.42
CA ALA A 122 -14.87 -13.81 -9.58
C ALA A 122 -13.80 -14.86 -9.27
N LEU A 123 -13.31 -14.89 -8.02
CA LEU A 123 -12.32 -15.85 -7.53
C LEU A 123 -12.93 -16.96 -6.65
N GLY A 124 -14.25 -16.99 -6.48
CA GLY A 124 -14.96 -18.01 -5.69
C GLY A 124 -14.87 -17.83 -4.17
N TYR A 125 -14.61 -16.61 -3.69
CA TYR A 125 -14.60 -16.27 -2.27
C TYR A 125 -15.98 -15.81 -1.81
N ARG A 126 -16.31 -16.12 -0.55
CA ARG A 126 -17.45 -15.55 0.16
C ARG A 126 -16.96 -14.44 1.08
N ILE A 127 -17.58 -13.26 0.99
CA ILE A 127 -17.38 -12.16 1.95
C ILE A 127 -18.57 -12.11 2.91
N GLU A 128 -18.29 -12.09 4.20
CA GLU A 128 -19.28 -11.92 5.26
C GLU A 128 -19.15 -10.55 5.91
N LEU A 129 -20.24 -9.77 5.91
CA LEU A 129 -20.35 -8.48 6.59
C LEU A 129 -21.41 -8.60 7.67
N ASN A 130 -21.00 -8.42 8.93
CA ASN A 130 -21.88 -8.52 10.08
C ASN A 130 -21.84 -7.22 10.87
N ALA A 131 -23.02 -6.68 11.20
CA ALA A 131 -23.17 -5.57 12.14
C ALA A 131 -23.77 -6.14 13.44
N VAL A 132 -23.05 -5.98 14.55
CA VAL A 132 -23.53 -6.40 15.87
C VAL A 132 -23.85 -5.15 16.68
N LYS A 133 -25.07 -5.07 17.20
CA LYS A 133 -25.48 -3.99 18.09
C LYS A 133 -24.74 -4.14 19.42
N LYS A 134 -24.08 -3.07 19.87
CA LYS A 134 -23.52 -2.98 21.21
C LYS A 134 -24.61 -2.90 22.27
#